data_AF-A0A9P3J2D7-F1
#
_entry.id   AF-A0A9P3J2D7-F1
#
_cell.length_a   1.000
_cell.length_b   1.000
_cell.length_c   1.000
_cell.angle_alpha   90.00
_cell.angle_beta   90.00
_cell.angle_gamma   90.00
#
_symmetry.space_group_name_H-M   'P 1'
#
loop_
_entity.id
_entity.type
_entity.pdbx_description
1 polymer ?
#
loop_
_entity_poly.entity_id
_entity_poly.type
_entity_poly.pdbx_seq_one_letter_code
_entity_poly.pdbx_strand_id
1 'polypeptide(L)'
;MSSPLVAGIAVAAAALTARYGIEAWQAFKARPVVPRIRRFYEGGFQPTMTRREAALILGIRESAAQEKVREAHRRVMTANHPDAGGSDLLASKINEAKDVLMGQSKGSGSAF
;
A
#
# COMPACT_ATOMS: atom_id res chain seq x y z
N MET A 1 2.11 61.91 -28.26
CA MET A 1 2.85 61.73 -26.99
C MET A 1 2.32 60.47 -26.31
N SER A 2 2.85 59.30 -26.64
CA SER A 2 2.51 58.04 -25.96
C SER A 2 3.16 58.06 -24.57
N SER A 3 2.33 58.23 -23.53
CA SER A 3 2.79 58.51 -22.17
C SER A 3 3.64 57.36 -21.59
N PRO A 4 4.83 57.65 -21.05
CA PRO A 4 5.73 56.65 -20.45
C PRO A 4 5.09 55.83 -19.33
N LEU A 5 4.03 56.35 -18.71
CA LEU A 5 3.24 55.66 -17.71
C LEU A 5 2.56 54.37 -18.24
N VAL A 6 2.04 54.40 -19.47
CA VAL A 6 1.36 53.23 -20.07
C VAL A 6 2.37 52.12 -20.35
N ALA A 7 3.56 52.47 -20.82
CA ALA A 7 4.65 51.53 -21.03
C ALA A 7 5.11 50.90 -19.70
N GLY A 8 5.23 51.70 -18.63
CA GLY A 8 5.60 51.21 -17.30
C GLY A 8 4.59 50.20 -16.72
N ILE A 9 3.29 50.50 -16.83
CA ILE A 9 2.22 49.59 -16.36
C ILE A 9 2.23 48.27 -17.15
N ALA A 10 2.41 48.32 -18.47
CA ALA A 10 2.46 47.13 -19.30
C ALA A 10 3.63 46.21 -18.93
N VAL A 11 4.82 46.78 -18.69
CA VAL A 11 6.01 46.02 -18.27
C VAL A 11 5.80 45.40 -16.89
N ALA A 12 5.24 46.15 -15.94
CA ALA A 12 4.94 45.63 -14.60
C ALA A 12 3.92 44.47 -14.64
N ALA A 13 2.85 44.61 -15.44
CA ALA A 13 1.86 43.56 -15.61
C ALA A 13 2.48 42.29 -16.22
N ALA A 14 3.30 42.43 -17.27
CA ALA A 14 4.00 41.30 -17.89
C ALA A 14 4.92 40.58 -16.91
N ALA A 15 5.70 41.32 -16.12
CA ALA A 15 6.60 40.75 -15.11
C ALA A 15 5.84 39.95 -14.03
N LEU A 16 4.70 40.46 -13.55
CA LEU A 16 3.89 39.78 -12.53
C LEU A 16 3.26 38.48 -13.06
N THR A 17 2.73 38.50 -14.29
CA THR A 17 2.14 37.29 -14.90
C THR A 17 3.21 36.22 -15.17
N ALA A 18 4.39 36.60 -15.67
CA ALA A 18 5.50 35.68 -15.88
C ALA A 18 5.97 35.04 -14.56
N ARG A 19 6.14 35.85 -13.52
CA ARG A 19 6.51 35.37 -12.18
C ARG A 19 5.47 34.38 -11.64
N TYR A 20 4.18 34.72 -11.72
CA TYR A 20 3.11 33.85 -11.25
C TYR A 20 3.09 32.50 -12.00
N GLY A 21 3.28 32.52 -13.32
CA GLY A 21 3.36 31.30 -14.12
C GLY A 21 4.52 30.38 -13.73
N ILE A 22 5.70 30.95 -13.47
CA ILE A 22 6.88 30.18 -13.03
C ILE A 22 6.66 29.59 -11.64
N GLU A 23 6.13 30.38 -10.70
CA GLU A 23 5.85 29.91 -9.34
C GLU A 23 4.80 28.79 -9.34
N ALA A 24 3.73 28.91 -10.13
CA ALA A 24 2.71 27.87 -10.28
C ALA A 24 3.28 26.58 -10.89
N TRP A 25 4.16 26.70 -11.89
CA TRP A 25 4.80 25.55 -12.53
C TRP A 25 5.80 24.86 -11.60
N GLN A 26 6.58 25.63 -10.84
CA GLN A 26 7.48 25.10 -9.82
C GLN A 26 6.70 24.39 -8.71
N ALA A 27 5.60 24.98 -8.23
CA ALA A 27 4.73 24.36 -7.23
C ALA A 27 4.07 23.07 -7.76
N PHE A 28 3.68 23.03 -9.03
CA PHE A 28 3.13 21.83 -9.66
C PHE A 28 4.18 20.71 -9.76
N LYS A 29 5.41 21.04 -10.16
CA LYS A 29 6.52 20.07 -10.23
C LYS A 29 7.02 19.62 -8.86
N ALA A 30 6.92 20.49 -7.86
CA ALA A 30 7.34 20.20 -6.49
C ALA A 30 6.28 19.43 -5.68
N ARG A 31 5.13 19.07 -6.27
CA ARG A 31 4.11 18.27 -5.57
C ARG A 31 4.72 16.92 -5.16
N PRO A 32 4.87 16.64 -3.85
CA PRO A 32 5.37 15.35 -3.42
C PRO A 32 4.35 14.28 -3.79
N VAL A 33 4.82 13.18 -4.38
CA VAL A 33 4.02 11.96 -4.48
C VAL A 33 3.91 11.40 -3.07
N VAL A 34 2.87 11.79 -2.35
CA VAL A 34 2.58 11.23 -1.03
C VAL A 34 2.04 9.82 -1.24
N PRO A 35 2.79 8.77 -0.87
CA PRO A 35 2.26 7.43 -0.95
C PRO A 35 1.04 7.37 -0.03
N ARG A 36 -0.11 7.00 -0.59
CA ARG A 36 -1.31 6.77 0.23
C ARG A 36 -1.05 5.50 1.03
N ILE A 37 -0.51 5.65 2.24
CA ILE A 37 -0.34 4.55 3.18
C ILE A 37 -1.74 4.00 3.44
N ARG A 38 -1.98 2.80 2.94
CA ARG A 38 -3.22 2.09 3.24
C ARG A 38 -3.26 1.90 4.75
N ARG A 39 -4.38 2.26 5.38
CA ARG A 39 -4.55 2.03 6.82
C ARG A 39 -4.27 0.55 7.10
N PHE A 40 -3.33 0.30 7.99
CA PHE A 40 -3.08 -1.04 8.50
C PHE A 40 -4.31 -1.48 9.31
N TYR A 41 -4.56 -2.79 9.37
CA TYR A 41 -5.56 -3.30 10.30
C TYR A 41 -5.02 -3.11 11.72
N GLU A 42 -5.85 -2.55 12.59
CA GLU A 42 -5.50 -2.35 13.99
C GLU A 42 -5.62 -3.69 14.75
N GLY A 43 -4.69 -3.93 15.67
CA GLY A 43 -4.62 -5.16 16.46
C GLY A 43 -3.58 -6.17 15.99
N GLY A 44 -3.53 -7.31 16.68
CA GLY A 44 -2.67 -8.44 16.33
C GLY A 44 -3.41 -9.54 15.56
N PHE A 45 -2.77 -10.71 15.42
CA PHE A 45 -3.44 -11.91 14.91
C PHE A 45 -4.56 -12.35 15.85
N GLN A 46 -5.60 -12.96 15.29
CA GLN A 46 -6.68 -13.52 16.09
C GLN A 46 -6.19 -14.79 16.82
N PRO A 47 -6.74 -15.07 18.02
CA PRO A 47 -6.41 -16.30 18.77
C PRO A 47 -6.74 -17.58 18.02
N THR A 48 -7.75 -17.53 17.14
CA THR A 48 -8.12 -18.61 16.23
C THR A 48 -8.18 -18.09 14.81
N MET A 49 -7.45 -18.73 13.89
CA MET A 49 -7.39 -18.28 12.50
C MET A 49 -8.76 -18.40 11.84
N THR A 50 -9.32 -17.24 11.49
CA THR A 50 -10.58 -17.19 10.75
C THR A 50 -10.34 -17.22 9.24
N ARG A 51 -11.33 -17.68 8.48
CA ARG A 51 -11.27 -17.68 7.01
C ARG A 51 -11.02 -16.28 6.44
N ARG A 52 -11.56 -15.24 7.09
CA ARG A 52 -11.36 -13.83 6.76
C ARG A 52 -9.91 -13.40 6.99
N GLU A 53 -9.37 -13.67 8.17
CA GLU A 53 -7.96 -13.37 8.49
C GLU A 53 -7.00 -14.09 7.54
N ALA A 54 -7.24 -15.37 7.28
CA ALA A 54 -6.46 -16.16 6.34
C ALA A 54 -6.45 -15.54 4.93
N ALA A 55 -7.60 -15.08 4.45
CA ALA A 55 -7.72 -14.40 3.17
C ALA A 55 -6.96 -13.06 3.15
N LEU A 56 -6.98 -12.32 4.27
CA LEU A 56 -6.21 -11.07 4.43
C LEU A 56 -4.70 -11.33 4.41
N ILE A 57 -4.22 -12.36 5.12
CA ILE A 57 -2.80 -12.75 5.17
C ILE A 57 -2.28 -13.11 3.77
N LEU A 58 -3.04 -13.90 3.01
CA LEU A 58 -2.65 -14.29 1.65
C LEU A 58 -2.92 -13.22 0.58
N GLY A 59 -3.67 -12.17 0.93
CA GLY A 59 -4.06 -11.09 0.01
C GLY A 59 -5.02 -11.54 -1.09
N ILE A 60 -5.94 -12.46 -0.78
CA ILE A 60 -6.93 -13.01 -1.72
C ILE A 60 -8.36 -12.86 -1.17
N ARG A 61 -9.36 -13.20 -1.98
CA ARG A 61 -10.76 -13.24 -1.53
C ARG A 61 -11.02 -14.54 -0.76
N GLU A 62 -11.92 -14.51 0.21
CA GLU A 62 -12.34 -15.71 0.98
C GLU A 62 -12.92 -16.82 0.09
N SER A 63 -13.52 -16.43 -1.04
CA SER A 63 -14.09 -17.32 -2.06
C SER A 63 -13.11 -17.70 -3.17
N ALA A 64 -11.81 -17.44 -3.00
CA ALA A 64 -10.80 -17.78 -4.01
C ALA A 64 -10.71 -19.29 -4.24
N ALA A 65 -10.46 -19.69 -5.49
CA ALA A 65 -10.22 -21.08 -5.84
C ALA A 65 -8.95 -21.62 -5.18
N GLN A 66 -8.91 -22.92 -4.87
CA GLN A 66 -7.77 -23.56 -4.19
C GLN A 66 -6.43 -23.35 -4.89
N GLU A 67 -6.42 -23.31 -6.22
CA GLU A 67 -5.20 -23.03 -7.00
C GLU A 67 -4.61 -21.65 -6.65
N LYS A 68 -5.47 -20.63 -6.57
CA LYS A 68 -5.09 -19.27 -6.18
C LYS A 68 -4.61 -19.19 -4.74
N VAL A 69 -5.17 -20.02 -3.84
CA VAL A 69 -4.68 -20.15 -2.46
C VAL A 69 -3.24 -20.67 -2.46
N ARG A 70 -2.93 -21.72 -3.22
CA ARG A 70 -1.57 -22.29 -3.31
C ARG A 70 -0.58 -21.30 -3.92
N GLU A 71 -0.98 -20.61 -4.98
CA GLU A 71 -0.14 -19.59 -5.62
C GLU A 71 0.17 -18.43 -4.66
N ALA A 72 -0.86 -17.89 -4.01
CA ALA A 72 -0.71 -16.82 -3.04
C ALA A 72 0.14 -17.25 -1.84
N HIS A 73 -0.05 -18.47 -1.33
CA HIS A 73 0.78 -19.04 -0.27
C HIS A 73 2.24 -19.10 -0.66
N ARG A 74 2.59 -19.63 -1.84
CA ARG A 74 3.98 -19.66 -2.32
C ARG A 74 4.58 -18.26 -2.39
N ARG A 75 3.88 -17.32 -3.02
CA ARG A 75 4.35 -15.93 -3.18
C ARG A 75 4.60 -15.25 -1.84
N VAL A 76 3.67 -15.36 -0.90
CA VAL A 76 3.78 -14.72 0.42
C VAL A 76 4.82 -15.43 1.28
N MET A 77 4.89 -16.76 1.24
CA MET A 77 5.89 -17.52 1.98
C MET A 77 7.32 -17.23 1.50
N THR A 78 7.58 -17.20 0.19
CA THR A 78 8.91 -16.87 -0.33
C THR A 78 9.41 -15.52 0.17
N ALA A 79 8.52 -14.53 0.30
CA ALA A 79 8.88 -13.21 0.81
C ALA A 79 9.08 -13.16 2.33
N ASN A 80 8.56 -14.13 3.08
CA ASN A 80 8.56 -14.15 4.55
C ASN A 80 9.26 -15.40 5.12
N HIS A 81 10.02 -16.12 4.31
CA HIS A 81 10.63 -17.38 4.70
C HIS A 81 11.68 -17.15 5.80
N PRO A 82 11.70 -17.92 6.90
CA PRO A 82 12.66 -17.72 7.99
C PRO A 82 14.12 -17.78 7.52
N ASP A 83 14.46 -18.73 6.66
CA ASP A 83 15.80 -18.88 6.10
C ASP A 83 16.25 -17.69 5.22
N ALA A 84 15.31 -16.85 4.78
CA ALA A 84 15.60 -15.62 4.03
C ALA A 84 15.55 -14.36 4.92
N GLY A 85 15.60 -14.53 6.24
CA GLY A 85 15.49 -13.43 7.22
C GLY A 85 14.04 -13.07 7.59
N GLY A 86 13.07 -13.90 7.22
CA GLY A 86 11.68 -13.78 7.65
C GLY A 86 11.47 -14.18 9.11
N SER A 87 10.26 -13.93 9.63
CA SER A 87 9.90 -14.31 11.00
C SER A 87 9.23 -15.68 11.04
N ASP A 88 9.67 -16.55 11.95
CA ASP A 88 9.02 -17.85 12.22
C ASP A 88 7.54 -17.70 12.54
N LEU A 89 7.19 -16.65 13.30
CA LEU A 89 5.80 -16.30 13.65
C LEU A 89 4.97 -16.06 12.39
N LEU A 90 5.48 -15.22 11.48
CA LEU A 90 4.78 -14.87 10.25
C LEU A 90 4.66 -16.09 9.32
N ALA A 91 5.73 -16.87 9.18
CA ALA A 91 5.71 -18.09 8.39
C ALA A 91 4.67 -19.09 8.93
N SER A 92 4.60 -19.26 10.25
CA SER A 92 3.57 -20.09 10.90
C SER A 92 2.15 -19.60 10.57
N LYS A 93 1.89 -18.29 10.71
CA LYS A 93 0.58 -17.69 10.38
C LYS A 93 0.21 -17.81 8.90
N ILE A 94 1.18 -17.73 7.99
CA ILE A 94 0.97 -17.93 6.55
C ILE A 94 0.59 -19.40 6.27
N ASN A 95 1.21 -20.35 6.96
CA ASN A 95 0.86 -21.78 6.84
C ASN A 95 -0.54 -22.06 7.39
N GLU A 96 -0.86 -21.53 8.58
CA GLU A 96 -2.17 -21.63 9.20
C GLU A 96 -3.28 -21.06 8.27
N ALA A 97 -3.02 -19.90 7.66
CA ALA A 97 -3.94 -19.29 6.69
C ALA A 97 -4.20 -20.20 5.47
N LYS A 98 -3.15 -20.83 4.92
CA LYS A 98 -3.28 -21.77 3.80
C LYS A 98 -4.14 -22.97 4.22
N ASP A 99 -3.88 -23.55 5.38
CA ASP A 99 -4.59 -24.73 5.85
C ASP A 99 -6.08 -24.44 6.09
N VAL A 100 -6.43 -23.29 6.67
CA VAL A 100 -7.82 -22.86 6.86
C VAL A 100 -8.56 -22.70 5.52
N LEU A 101 -7.94 -22.02 4.54
CA LEU A 101 -8.57 -21.80 3.23
C LEU A 101 -8.67 -23.07 2.37
N MET A 102 -7.81 -24.06 2.63
CA MET A 102 -7.84 -25.36 1.99
C MET A 102 -8.77 -26.36 2.70
N GLY A 103 -9.36 -25.99 3.85
CA GLY A 103 -10.18 -26.90 4.66
C GLY A 103 -9.37 -28.00 5.36
N GLN A 104 -8.06 -27.79 5.53
CA GLN A 104 -7.10 -28.72 6.13
C GLN A 104 -6.75 -28.35 7.58
N SER A 105 -7.55 -27.46 8.20
CA SER A 105 -7.42 -27.11 9.61
C SER A 105 -7.48 -28.38 10.46
N LYS A 106 -6.31 -28.84 10.92
CA LYS A 106 -6.24 -29.64 12.15
C LYS A 106 -6.67 -28.68 13.26
N GLY A 107 -7.50 -29.13 14.20
CA GLY A 107 -8.02 -28.31 15.30
C GLY A 107 -6.95 -27.83 16.29
N SER A 108 -5.82 -27.28 15.82
CA SER A 108 -4.88 -26.56 16.62
C SER A 108 -5.48 -25.18 16.86
N GLY A 109 -5.96 -24.93 18.08
CA GLY A 109 -6.01 -23.57 18.59
C GLY A 109 -4.65 -22.93 18.34
N SER A 110 -4.65 -21.67 17.91
CA SER A 110 -3.38 -21.04 17.56
C SER A 110 -2.46 -21.07 18.78
N ALA A 111 -1.14 -21.09 18.56
CA ALA A 111 -0.15 -21.10 19.65
C ALA A 111 -0.14 -19.79 20.49
N PHE A 112 -1.19 -18.97 20.37
CA PHE A 112 -1.45 -17.70 21.03
C PHE A 112 -2.79 -17.78 21.75
#